data_AF-A0A4R8S003-F1
#
_entry.id   AF-A0A4R8S003-F1
#
_cell.length_a   1.000
_cell.length_b   1.000
_cell.length_c   1.000
_cell.angle_alpha   90.00
_cell.angle_beta   90.00
_cell.angle_gamma   90.00
#
_symmetry.space_group_name_H-M   'P 1'
#
loop_
_entity.id
_entity.type
_entity.pdbx_description
1 polymer ?
#
loop_
_entity_poly.entity_id
_entity_poly.type
_entity_poly.pdbx_seq_one_letter_code
_entity_poly.pdbx_strand_id
1 'polypeptide(L)'
;MGLRDFFNKLATPTRPGGQQDKPALVPSAGAGTADIEVSGESYRFESFTRIFVSAGRTLGGVLMRTAVLVPEPENRYDRYAVGVYIDGLQVGWVPAEEAPRMQGVANAFARAGRQLTVLARVWACSEAGDWSARVTLSFSGQSEHEWSYVDHGAWPGNRSPDGTQRLTRTGQGLRIDEAQAAGLIGGQDFESLRPQIAQARADSDLDTAMRLLKECIGAAERRAAIQGCRPTVWPTEQATIVLRKQKDHFGEILLLERYLAADPSGDGTQKLRERLDKARSLAGQLPGTASAATQPATGSGLVASGRLDLDRGAPMTVLVLDAAAEVSYEKEHKEAIAAAFHASGAVLGAALETTAVLRETAQPGKRFSPVAVYVNGHLIGFVGALYADTVREALRRPHLADKIVQVRCRIYARENPWTARATLGPYESVVTHLEDAQSAAEGRVQEAMLAELRLQRQNAGGEEARIQAERMVRSRDFVEWVETIKQLRREGNNDEAFVLLSECIDAAERDAKAHGYQPPYWYTEQVAIILRKRGDLAGEVAALERFLAASPPGQPQPDMAERLIKARAKIAQP
;
A
#
# COMPACT_ATOMS: atom_id res chain seq x y z
N MET A 1 -8.37 -51.90 16.49
CA MET A 1 -7.10 -51.14 16.51
C MET A 1 -7.41 -49.78 15.91
N GLY A 2 -7.25 -48.68 16.66
CA GLY A 2 -7.66 -47.36 16.17
C GLY A 2 -6.73 -46.83 15.08
N LEU A 3 -7.25 -46.04 14.12
CA LEU A 3 -6.47 -45.38 13.06
C LEU A 3 -5.25 -44.63 13.62
N ARG A 4 -5.37 -43.99 14.80
CA ARG A 4 -4.24 -43.35 15.52
C ARG A 4 -3.12 -44.31 15.93
N ASP A 5 -3.45 -45.51 16.40
CA ASP A 5 -2.45 -46.50 16.83
C ASP A 5 -1.72 -47.14 15.64
N PHE A 6 -2.36 -47.16 14.47
CA PHE A 6 -1.77 -47.61 13.23
C PHE A 6 -0.73 -46.61 12.70
N PHE A 7 -1.01 -45.30 12.74
CA PHE A 7 -0.05 -44.26 12.34
C PHE A 7 1.10 -44.09 13.32
N ASN A 8 0.86 -44.17 14.63
CA ASN A 8 1.91 -44.07 15.65
C ASN A 8 2.94 -45.22 15.59
N LYS A 9 2.59 -46.38 15.02
CA LYS A 9 3.53 -47.48 14.76
C LYS A 9 4.37 -47.31 13.50
N LEU A 10 4.04 -46.35 12.62
CA LEU A 10 4.72 -46.13 11.33
C LEU A 10 5.54 -44.84 11.29
N ALA A 11 5.36 -43.94 12.26
CA ALA A 11 6.19 -42.75 12.43
C ALA A 11 7.60 -43.14 12.92
N THR A 12 8.46 -43.54 11.99
CA THR A 12 9.90 -43.63 12.27
C THR A 12 10.44 -42.20 12.30
N PRO A 13 11.20 -41.78 13.33
CA PRO A 13 11.74 -40.42 13.37
C PRO A 13 12.66 -40.19 12.17
N THR A 14 12.30 -39.20 11.34
CA THR A 14 13.07 -38.78 10.18
C THR A 14 14.41 -38.22 10.63
N ARG A 15 15.50 -38.87 10.21
CA ARG A 15 16.88 -38.39 10.38
C ARG A 15 17.04 -37.12 9.52
N PRO A 16 17.45 -35.96 10.07
CA PRO A 16 17.72 -34.79 9.26
C PRO A 16 19.04 -35.00 8.50
N GLY A 17 18.99 -35.06 7.17
CA GLY A 17 20.19 -35.00 6.31
C GLY A 17 20.32 -36.02 5.17
N GLY A 18 19.37 -36.94 4.97
CA GLY A 18 19.39 -37.86 3.84
C GLY A 18 18.69 -37.29 2.61
N GLN A 19 19.43 -37.15 1.50
CA GLN A 19 18.91 -36.88 0.16
C GLN A 19 17.74 -37.85 -0.11
N GLN A 20 16.51 -37.31 -0.21
CA GLN A 20 15.31 -38.12 -0.48
C GLN A 20 15.45 -38.75 -1.87
N ASP A 21 15.56 -40.08 -1.92
CA ASP A 21 15.40 -40.83 -3.15
C ASP A 21 14.04 -40.48 -3.75
N LYS A 22 14.08 -39.88 -4.94
CA LYS A 22 12.90 -39.50 -5.71
C LYS A 22 12.05 -40.77 -5.86
N PRO A 23 10.87 -40.88 -5.22
CA PRO A 23 10.08 -42.09 -5.30
C PRO A 23 9.78 -42.36 -6.76
N ALA A 24 10.22 -43.51 -7.27
CA ALA A 24 9.94 -43.91 -8.63
C ALA A 24 8.41 -43.87 -8.81
N LEU A 25 7.92 -42.92 -9.62
CA LEU A 25 6.54 -42.89 -10.08
C LEU A 25 6.33 -44.21 -10.83
N VAL A 26 5.78 -45.20 -10.14
CA VAL A 26 5.30 -46.40 -10.82
C VAL A 26 4.00 -45.97 -11.48
N PRO A 27 3.89 -45.94 -12.82
CA PRO A 27 2.63 -45.72 -13.48
C PRO A 27 1.77 -46.94 -13.14
N SER A 28 0.95 -46.83 -12.11
CA SER A 28 0.04 -47.90 -11.74
C SER A 28 -1.03 -47.98 -12.82
N ALA A 29 -0.89 -48.96 -13.72
CA ALA A 29 -1.90 -49.32 -14.68
C ALA A 29 -3.27 -49.41 -13.97
N GLY A 30 -4.16 -48.46 -14.26
CA GLY A 30 -5.51 -48.36 -13.65
C GLY A 30 -5.80 -47.07 -12.88
N ALA A 31 -4.80 -46.27 -12.50
CA ALA A 31 -5.02 -45.01 -11.76
C ALA A 31 -5.42 -43.82 -12.65
N GLY A 32 -5.44 -43.98 -13.98
CA GLY A 32 -5.67 -42.86 -14.91
C GLY A 32 -4.47 -41.91 -14.97
N THR A 33 -4.49 -40.97 -15.91
CA THR A 33 -3.44 -39.94 -16.07
C THR A 33 -3.94 -38.54 -15.72
N ALA A 34 -5.23 -38.39 -15.41
CA ALA A 34 -5.82 -37.11 -15.05
C ALA A 34 -5.56 -36.80 -13.58
N ASP A 35 -5.22 -35.54 -13.31
CA ASP A 35 -5.07 -35.03 -11.96
C ASP A 35 -6.45 -34.92 -11.30
N ILE A 36 -6.51 -35.14 -9.98
CA ILE A 36 -7.76 -35.21 -9.22
C ILE A 36 -7.77 -34.09 -8.18
N GLU A 37 -8.77 -33.23 -8.22
CA GLU A 37 -9.05 -32.25 -7.15
C GLU A 37 -9.65 -32.98 -5.95
N VAL A 38 -9.08 -32.75 -4.77
CA VAL A 38 -9.59 -33.30 -3.51
C VAL A 38 -10.91 -32.63 -3.15
N SER A 39 -11.73 -33.30 -2.34
CA SER A 39 -12.96 -32.77 -1.77
C SER A 39 -12.91 -32.74 -0.25
N GLY A 40 -13.59 -31.76 0.34
CA GLY A 40 -13.77 -31.65 1.80
C GLY A 40 -12.63 -30.93 2.52
N GLU A 41 -11.77 -30.19 1.81
CA GLU A 41 -10.67 -29.40 2.37
C GLU A 41 -11.15 -28.33 3.35
N SER A 42 -12.33 -27.75 3.11
CA SER A 42 -12.93 -26.74 3.99
C SER A 42 -13.15 -27.23 5.43
N TYR A 43 -13.29 -28.54 5.64
CA TYR A 43 -13.47 -29.14 6.96
C TYR A 43 -12.15 -29.47 7.67
N ARG A 44 -11.00 -29.21 7.04
CA ARG A 44 -9.67 -29.67 7.49
C ARG A 44 -8.68 -28.54 7.76
N PHE A 45 -9.18 -27.36 8.19
CA PHE A 45 -8.34 -26.18 8.43
C PHE A 45 -7.16 -26.46 9.39
N GLU A 46 -7.36 -27.20 10.49
CA GLU A 46 -6.27 -27.54 11.43
C GLU A 46 -5.14 -28.34 10.77
N SER A 47 -5.49 -29.24 9.84
CA SER A 47 -4.50 -30.00 9.06
C SER A 47 -3.66 -29.07 8.21
N PHE A 48 -4.30 -28.15 7.47
CA PHE A 48 -3.59 -27.17 6.63
C PHE A 48 -2.72 -26.23 7.47
N THR A 49 -3.22 -25.72 8.60
CA THR A 49 -2.42 -24.91 9.51
C THR A 49 -1.14 -25.63 9.92
N ARG A 50 -1.24 -26.91 10.34
CA ARG A 50 -0.06 -27.68 10.75
C ARG A 50 0.91 -27.97 9.61
N ILE A 51 0.40 -28.38 8.44
CA ILE A 51 1.23 -28.63 7.25
C ILE A 51 2.01 -27.37 6.90
N PHE A 52 1.34 -26.22 6.80
CA PHE A 52 1.97 -24.97 6.39
C PHE A 52 2.88 -24.37 7.47
N VAL A 53 2.52 -24.43 8.75
CA VAL A 53 3.41 -24.02 9.85
C VAL A 53 4.68 -24.86 9.88
N SER A 54 4.56 -26.19 9.70
CA SER A 54 5.73 -27.08 9.66
C SER A 54 6.66 -26.79 8.47
N ALA A 55 6.12 -26.25 7.39
CA ALA A 55 6.87 -25.83 6.21
C ALA A 55 7.46 -24.41 6.33
N GLY A 56 7.24 -23.71 7.46
CA GLY A 56 7.66 -22.31 7.64
C GLY A 56 6.78 -21.29 6.91
N ARG A 57 5.56 -21.66 6.50
CA ARG A 57 4.68 -20.88 5.61
C ARG A 57 3.36 -20.55 6.28
N THR A 58 3.42 -19.82 7.39
CA THR A 58 2.29 -19.60 8.32
C THR A 58 1.05 -18.97 7.70
N LEU A 59 1.18 -18.27 6.56
CA LEU A 59 0.05 -17.65 5.83
C LEU A 59 -0.49 -18.50 4.68
N GLY A 60 0.14 -19.63 4.39
CA GLY A 60 -0.14 -20.42 3.22
C GLY A 60 0.86 -20.23 2.08
N GLY A 61 0.43 -20.63 0.88
CA GLY A 61 1.21 -20.68 -0.35
C GLY A 61 0.91 -21.94 -1.16
N VAL A 62 1.87 -22.37 -1.98
CA VAL A 62 1.88 -23.68 -2.63
C VAL A 62 3.00 -24.53 -2.08
N LEU A 63 2.64 -25.77 -1.71
CA LEU A 63 3.56 -26.84 -1.33
C LEU A 63 3.37 -28.03 -2.27
N MET A 64 4.46 -28.71 -2.58
CA MET A 64 4.46 -30.00 -3.24
C MET A 64 4.74 -31.07 -2.18
N ARG A 65 3.77 -31.93 -1.92
CA ARG A 65 3.88 -32.97 -0.88
C ARG A 65 3.49 -34.33 -1.43
N THR A 66 3.94 -35.39 -0.78
CA THR A 66 3.44 -36.73 -1.12
C THR A 66 2.15 -36.97 -0.34
N ALA A 67 1.05 -37.21 -1.04
CA ALA A 67 -0.20 -37.66 -0.46
C ALA A 67 -0.26 -39.18 -0.38
N VAL A 68 -0.79 -39.68 0.72
CA VAL A 68 -1.12 -41.10 0.94
C VAL A 68 -2.63 -41.26 0.82
N LEU A 69 -3.06 -42.19 -0.03
CA LEU A 69 -4.47 -42.50 -0.26
C LEU A 69 -4.87 -43.75 0.54
N VAL A 70 -5.86 -43.59 1.43
CA VAL A 70 -6.28 -44.63 2.37
C VAL A 70 -7.77 -44.96 2.15
N PRO A 71 -8.12 -46.21 1.80
CA PRO A 71 -9.52 -46.60 1.64
C PRO A 71 -10.23 -46.60 3.00
N GLU A 72 -11.43 -46.01 3.05
CA GLU A 72 -12.27 -45.92 4.25
C GLU A 72 -13.61 -46.65 4.01
N PRO A 73 -13.64 -47.99 3.88
CA PRO A 73 -14.85 -48.73 3.54
C PRO A 73 -15.97 -48.63 4.60
N GLU A 74 -15.59 -48.33 5.85
CA GLU A 74 -16.50 -48.11 6.97
C GLU A 74 -16.99 -46.65 7.08
N ASN A 75 -16.65 -45.79 6.10
CA ASN A 75 -17.12 -44.41 6.09
C ASN A 75 -18.65 -44.39 5.90
N ARG A 76 -19.36 -43.83 6.89
CA ARG A 76 -20.83 -43.82 6.95
C ARG A 76 -21.51 -43.07 5.79
N TYR A 77 -20.78 -42.20 5.09
CA TYR A 77 -21.32 -41.38 4.02
C TYR A 77 -21.09 -41.97 2.63
N ASP A 78 -19.95 -42.63 2.45
CA ASP A 78 -19.57 -43.27 1.18
C ASP A 78 -18.69 -44.49 1.45
N ARG A 79 -19.21 -45.69 1.15
CA ARG A 79 -18.46 -46.95 1.29
C ARG A 79 -17.23 -47.03 0.36
N TYR A 80 -17.17 -46.17 -0.66
CA TYR A 80 -16.05 -46.08 -1.58
C TYR A 80 -15.03 -45.00 -1.19
N ALA A 81 -15.25 -44.28 -0.08
CA ALA A 81 -14.41 -43.16 0.32
C ALA A 81 -12.92 -43.54 0.36
N VAL A 82 -12.09 -42.63 -0.15
CA VAL A 82 -10.63 -42.71 -0.07
C VAL A 82 -10.14 -41.43 0.58
N GLY A 83 -9.68 -41.52 1.83
CA GLY A 83 -9.09 -40.41 2.57
C GLY A 83 -7.73 -40.02 2.00
N VAL A 84 -7.49 -38.71 1.90
CA VAL A 84 -6.23 -38.13 1.43
C VAL A 84 -5.45 -37.61 2.63
N TYR A 85 -4.24 -38.12 2.82
CA TYR A 85 -3.37 -37.75 3.95
C TYR A 85 -2.07 -37.14 3.45
N ILE A 86 -1.69 -35.99 3.99
CA ILE A 86 -0.43 -35.29 3.69
C ILE A 86 0.28 -35.03 5.01
N ASP A 87 1.56 -35.40 5.11
CA ASP A 87 2.35 -35.31 6.34
C ASP A 87 1.64 -35.97 7.55
N GLY A 88 0.92 -37.08 7.30
CA GLY A 88 0.15 -37.81 8.31
C GLY A 88 -1.17 -37.15 8.72
N LEU A 89 -1.56 -36.03 8.11
CA LEU A 89 -2.77 -35.28 8.42
C LEU A 89 -3.80 -35.45 7.29
N GLN A 90 -5.04 -35.76 7.65
CA GLN A 90 -6.12 -35.88 6.66
C GLN A 90 -6.48 -34.49 6.13
N VAL A 91 -6.34 -34.29 4.82
CA VAL A 91 -6.62 -33.03 4.12
C VAL A 91 -7.94 -33.03 3.37
N GLY A 92 -8.51 -34.21 3.12
CA GLY A 92 -9.81 -34.37 2.46
C GLY A 92 -10.03 -35.80 1.99
N TRP A 93 -10.82 -35.96 0.94
CA TRP A 93 -11.14 -37.22 0.28
C TRP A 93 -11.04 -37.10 -1.23
N VAL A 94 -10.80 -38.21 -1.90
CA VAL A 94 -11.03 -38.30 -3.36
C VAL A 94 -12.52 -38.02 -3.63
N PRO A 95 -12.88 -37.23 -4.67
CA PRO A 95 -14.27 -36.98 -5.03
C PRO A 95 -15.07 -38.27 -5.23
N ALA A 96 -16.34 -38.25 -4.87
CA ALA A 96 -17.20 -39.45 -4.84
C ALA A 96 -17.29 -40.16 -6.21
N GLU A 97 -17.21 -39.41 -7.30
CA GLU A 97 -17.20 -39.92 -8.68
C GLU A 97 -15.93 -40.71 -9.02
N GLU A 98 -14.78 -40.33 -8.46
CA GLU A 98 -13.49 -41.00 -8.69
C GLU A 98 -13.19 -42.05 -7.61
N ALA A 99 -13.86 -41.97 -6.45
CA ALA A 99 -13.60 -42.79 -5.28
C ALA A 99 -13.70 -44.31 -5.54
N PRO A 100 -14.73 -44.87 -6.23
CA PRO A 100 -14.81 -46.31 -6.49
C PRO A 100 -13.60 -46.85 -7.27
N ARG A 101 -13.13 -46.08 -8.25
CA ARG A 101 -11.96 -46.43 -9.06
C ARG A 101 -10.69 -46.38 -8.23
N MET A 102 -10.49 -45.29 -7.49
CA MET A 102 -9.31 -45.09 -6.66
C MET A 102 -9.24 -46.06 -5.47
N GLN A 103 -10.38 -46.42 -4.89
CA GLN A 103 -10.44 -47.38 -3.78
C GLN A 103 -9.99 -48.77 -4.23
N GLY A 104 -10.37 -49.20 -5.45
CA GLY A 104 -9.90 -50.45 -6.03
C GLY A 104 -8.37 -50.52 -6.15
N VAL A 105 -7.75 -49.43 -6.62
CA VAL A 105 -6.28 -49.31 -6.72
C VAL A 105 -5.65 -49.30 -5.33
N ALA A 106 -6.16 -48.49 -4.40
CA ALA A 106 -5.64 -48.39 -3.04
C ALA A 106 -5.71 -49.74 -2.29
N ASN A 107 -6.81 -50.48 -2.44
CA ASN A 107 -6.97 -51.82 -1.87
C ASN A 107 -6.00 -52.85 -2.48
N ALA A 108 -5.66 -52.74 -3.77
CA ALA A 108 -4.65 -53.59 -4.39
C ALA A 108 -3.26 -53.34 -3.80
N PHE A 109 -2.89 -52.07 -3.60
CA PHE A 109 -1.65 -51.70 -2.92
C PHE A 109 -1.62 -52.20 -1.47
N ALA A 110 -2.71 -52.00 -0.72
CA ALA A 110 -2.81 -52.44 0.67
C ALA A 110 -2.66 -53.97 0.82
N ARG A 111 -3.29 -54.76 -0.07
CA ARG A 111 -3.12 -56.23 -0.09
C ARG A 111 -1.69 -56.68 -0.37
N ALA A 112 -0.92 -55.87 -1.11
CA ALA A 112 0.50 -56.09 -1.36
C ALA A 112 1.40 -55.55 -0.24
N GLY A 113 0.84 -55.07 0.88
CA GLY A 113 1.61 -54.49 1.99
C GLY A 113 2.22 -53.12 1.66
N ARG A 114 1.66 -52.40 0.68
CA ARG A 114 2.15 -51.09 0.21
C ARG A 114 1.07 -50.02 0.39
N GLN A 115 1.49 -48.76 0.44
CA GLN A 115 0.58 -47.61 0.42
C GLN A 115 0.53 -47.02 -0.99
N LEU A 116 -0.65 -46.55 -1.40
CA LEU A 116 -0.79 -45.78 -2.62
C LEU A 116 -0.39 -44.33 -2.34
N THR A 117 0.70 -43.88 -2.95
CA THR A 117 1.23 -42.52 -2.79
C THR A 117 1.20 -41.78 -4.11
N VAL A 118 0.86 -40.50 -4.08
CA VAL A 118 0.83 -39.61 -5.25
C VAL A 118 1.40 -38.24 -4.89
N LEU A 119 2.04 -37.55 -5.84
CA LEU A 119 2.45 -36.17 -5.63
C LEU A 119 1.19 -35.30 -5.53
N ALA A 120 1.15 -34.38 -4.58
CA ALA A 120 0.03 -33.48 -4.35
C ALA A 120 0.52 -32.03 -4.35
N ARG A 121 -0.17 -31.20 -5.13
CA ARG A 121 -0.06 -29.75 -5.05
C ARG A 121 -1.03 -29.27 -3.99
N VAL A 122 -0.51 -28.74 -2.90
CA VAL A 122 -1.28 -28.20 -1.78
C VAL A 122 -1.22 -26.68 -1.87
N TRP A 123 -2.32 -26.06 -2.25
CA TRP A 123 -2.50 -24.63 -2.07
C TRP A 123 -3.31 -24.38 -0.80
N ALA A 124 -2.86 -23.45 0.04
CA ALA A 124 -3.70 -22.95 1.11
C ALA A 124 -3.39 -21.50 1.42
N CYS A 125 -4.31 -20.82 2.08
CA CYS A 125 -4.33 -19.38 2.26
C CYS A 125 -5.02 -19.04 3.59
N SER A 126 -4.36 -18.25 4.44
CA SER A 126 -4.91 -17.85 5.75
C SER A 126 -5.31 -16.37 5.79
N GLU A 127 -6.60 -16.11 5.97
CA GLU A 127 -7.19 -14.77 6.15
C GLU A 127 -7.82 -14.64 7.53
N ALA A 128 -7.32 -13.74 8.37
CA ALA A 128 -7.93 -13.46 9.69
C ALA A 128 -8.19 -14.71 10.57
N GLY A 129 -7.38 -15.77 10.41
CA GLY A 129 -7.54 -17.05 11.10
C GLY A 129 -8.35 -18.11 10.33
N ASP A 130 -9.07 -17.71 9.28
CA ASP A 130 -9.76 -18.63 8.38
C ASP A 130 -8.80 -19.17 7.32
N TRP A 131 -8.93 -20.46 6.98
CA TRP A 131 -8.12 -21.10 5.96
C TRP A 131 -8.98 -21.50 4.75
N SER A 132 -8.54 -21.09 3.56
CA SER A 132 -8.99 -21.67 2.29
C SER A 132 -7.89 -22.55 1.73
N ALA A 133 -8.24 -23.76 1.29
CA ALA A 133 -7.28 -24.71 0.75
C ALA A 133 -7.83 -25.44 -0.47
N ARG A 134 -6.92 -25.88 -1.33
CA ARG A 134 -7.17 -26.72 -2.49
C ARG A 134 -6.04 -27.72 -2.60
N VAL A 135 -6.37 -29.00 -2.76
CA VAL A 135 -5.38 -30.04 -2.97
C VAL A 135 -5.62 -30.71 -4.31
N THR A 136 -4.60 -30.74 -5.16
CA THR A 136 -4.64 -31.45 -6.44
C THR A 136 -3.70 -32.64 -6.38
N LEU A 137 -4.22 -33.86 -6.54
CA LEU A 137 -3.44 -35.08 -6.68
C LEU A 137 -2.91 -35.17 -8.11
N SER A 138 -1.60 -35.06 -8.29
CA SER A 138 -0.97 -35.06 -9.61
C SER A 138 -0.52 -36.46 -10.03
N PHE A 139 -1.33 -37.11 -10.87
CA PHE A 139 -1.00 -38.37 -11.52
C PHE A 139 -0.23 -38.16 -12.83
N SER A 140 -0.33 -36.95 -13.40
CA SER A 140 0.47 -36.52 -14.54
C SER A 140 1.96 -36.37 -14.22
N GLY A 141 2.31 -36.27 -12.93
CA GLY A 141 3.67 -36.02 -12.45
C GLY A 141 4.11 -34.56 -12.63
N GLN A 142 3.19 -33.66 -12.99
CA GLN A 142 3.48 -32.24 -13.04
C GLN A 142 3.77 -31.70 -11.64
N SER A 143 4.75 -30.80 -11.57
CA SER A 143 5.13 -30.13 -10.32
C SER A 143 5.24 -28.63 -10.55
N GLU A 144 4.81 -27.84 -9.58
CA GLU A 144 5.03 -26.39 -9.54
C GLU A 144 6.18 -26.07 -8.58
N HIS A 145 6.81 -24.92 -8.75
CA HIS A 145 7.71 -24.38 -7.74
C HIS A 145 6.93 -24.06 -6.47
N GLU A 146 7.43 -24.49 -5.31
CA GLU A 146 6.79 -24.14 -4.04
C GLU A 146 7.01 -22.66 -3.72
N TRP A 147 5.97 -21.97 -3.30
CA TRP A 147 6.06 -20.58 -2.87
C TRP A 147 5.20 -20.27 -1.64
N SER A 148 5.58 -19.28 -0.84
CA SER A 148 4.78 -18.81 0.30
C SER A 148 4.22 -17.42 0.03
N TYR A 149 3.08 -17.11 0.64
CA TYR A 149 2.55 -15.75 0.66
C TYR A 149 3.50 -14.73 1.32
N VAL A 150 4.42 -15.18 2.18
CA VAL A 150 5.49 -14.34 2.76
C VAL A 150 6.79 -14.36 1.94
N ASP A 151 7.16 -15.51 1.37
CA ASP A 151 8.43 -15.69 0.65
C ASP A 151 8.44 -15.01 -0.72
N HIS A 152 7.28 -14.74 -1.28
CA HIS A 152 7.17 -13.98 -2.51
C HIS A 152 7.23 -12.49 -2.26
N GLY A 153 8.45 -12.08 -1.89
CA GLY A 153 9.01 -10.78 -2.16
C GLY A 153 8.49 -10.23 -3.49
N ALA A 154 8.96 -10.82 -4.58
CA ALA A 154 8.74 -10.34 -5.95
C ALA A 154 7.29 -10.38 -6.48
N TRP A 155 6.27 -10.77 -5.69
CA TRP A 155 4.95 -11.01 -6.25
C TRP A 155 4.03 -9.76 -6.26
N PRO A 156 3.68 -9.20 -7.43
CA PRO A 156 3.11 -7.85 -7.54
C PRO A 156 1.59 -7.80 -7.64
N GLY A 157 0.85 -8.88 -7.39
CA GLY A 157 -0.58 -8.95 -7.64
C GLY A 157 -1.35 -9.52 -6.47
N ASN A 158 -2.63 -9.17 -6.33
CA ASN A 158 -3.50 -9.78 -5.34
C ASN A 158 -3.95 -11.18 -5.76
N ARG A 159 -3.18 -11.97 -6.56
CA ARG A 159 -3.50 -13.35 -6.96
C ARG A 159 -2.27 -14.26 -7.05
N SER A 160 -2.38 -15.59 -7.07
CA SER A 160 -1.28 -16.56 -7.26
C SER A 160 -0.55 -16.41 -8.61
N PRO A 161 0.65 -17.02 -8.79
CA PRO A 161 1.39 -17.07 -10.05
C PRO A 161 0.59 -17.49 -11.28
N ASP A 162 -0.40 -18.36 -11.10
CA ASP A 162 -1.32 -18.83 -12.14
C ASP A 162 -2.57 -17.93 -12.35
N GLY A 163 -2.68 -16.82 -11.61
CA GLY A 163 -3.77 -15.85 -11.72
C GLY A 163 -5.11 -16.29 -11.12
N THR A 164 -5.13 -17.38 -10.34
CA THR A 164 -6.38 -17.97 -9.84
C THR A 164 -6.79 -17.54 -8.43
N GLN A 165 -5.85 -17.22 -7.52
CA GLN A 165 -6.14 -17.21 -6.08
C GLN A 165 -5.60 -16.01 -5.31
N ARG A 166 -6.46 -15.31 -4.54
CA ARG A 166 -6.19 -13.97 -4.03
C ARG A 166 -5.01 -13.89 -3.01
N LEU A 167 -4.28 -12.78 -2.98
CA LEU A 167 -3.37 -12.41 -1.89
C LEU A 167 -4.23 -11.85 -0.75
N THR A 168 -3.92 -12.26 0.47
CA THR A 168 -4.80 -12.02 1.60
C THR A 168 -4.73 -10.59 2.11
N ARG A 169 -5.83 -10.11 2.71
CA ARG A 169 -5.78 -8.90 3.55
C ARG A 169 -4.64 -8.98 4.59
N THR A 170 -4.34 -10.18 5.10
CA THR A 170 -3.21 -10.45 5.99
C THR A 170 -1.85 -10.16 5.34
N GLY A 171 -1.64 -10.56 4.09
CA GLY A 171 -0.40 -10.27 3.35
C GLY A 171 -0.22 -8.78 3.08
N GLN A 172 -1.31 -8.04 2.80
CA GLN A 172 -1.27 -6.58 2.71
C GLN A 172 -0.88 -5.93 4.05
N GLY A 173 -1.46 -6.40 5.16
CA GLY A 173 -1.10 -5.95 6.50
C GLY A 173 0.37 -6.17 6.81
N LEU A 174 0.90 -7.37 6.59
CA LEU A 174 2.31 -7.67 6.84
C LEU A 174 3.26 -6.87 5.96
N ARG A 175 2.88 -6.54 4.72
CA ARG A 175 3.69 -5.66 3.87
C ARG A 175 3.71 -4.23 4.41
N ILE A 176 2.60 -3.75 4.95
CA ILE A 176 2.55 -2.46 5.65
C ILE A 176 3.46 -2.51 6.89
N ASP A 177 3.40 -3.60 7.67
CA ASP A 177 4.23 -3.79 8.86
C ASP A 177 5.72 -3.91 8.51
N GLU A 178 6.09 -4.65 7.45
CA GLU A 178 7.45 -4.78 6.92
C GLU A 178 7.97 -3.41 6.46
N ALA A 179 7.15 -2.66 5.73
CA ALA A 179 7.48 -1.31 5.28
C ALA A 179 7.67 -0.33 6.45
N GLN A 180 6.82 -0.43 7.48
CA GLN A 180 6.96 0.35 8.71
C GLN A 180 8.25 -0.02 9.44
N ALA A 181 8.53 -1.31 9.63
CA ALA A 181 9.75 -1.80 10.26
C ALA A 181 11.02 -1.34 9.49
N ALA A 182 10.99 -1.37 8.16
CA ALA A 182 12.08 -0.88 7.32
C ALA A 182 12.33 0.64 7.44
N GLY A 183 11.28 1.39 7.79
CA GLY A 183 11.30 2.82 8.09
C GLY A 183 11.84 3.16 9.48
N LEU A 184 12.15 2.19 10.33
CA LEU A 184 12.68 2.45 11.67
C LEU A 184 14.19 2.78 11.65
N ILE A 185 14.60 3.69 12.54
CA ILE A 185 15.99 4.04 12.86
C ILE A 185 16.12 3.94 14.37
N GLY A 186 16.95 2.99 14.84
CA GLY A 186 17.07 2.74 16.28
C GLY A 186 15.74 2.38 16.97
N GLY A 187 14.81 1.76 16.23
CA GLY A 187 13.47 1.40 16.73
C GLY A 187 12.42 2.52 16.69
N GLN A 188 12.76 3.70 16.17
CA GLN A 188 11.82 4.83 16.02
C GLN A 188 11.52 5.08 14.54
N ASP A 189 10.29 5.46 14.19
CA ASP A 189 9.97 5.85 12.80
C ASP A 189 10.81 7.06 12.39
N PHE A 190 11.38 7.03 11.18
CA PHE A 190 12.31 8.08 10.74
C PHE A 190 11.71 9.49 10.73
N GLU A 191 10.37 9.64 10.62
CA GLU A 191 9.71 10.95 10.68
C GLU A 191 9.67 11.51 12.11
N SER A 192 9.75 10.64 13.13
CA SER A 192 9.84 11.07 14.53
C SER A 192 11.15 11.80 14.86
N LEU A 193 12.18 11.69 14.00
CA LEU A 193 13.46 12.39 14.14
C LEU A 193 13.41 13.85 13.65
N ARG A 194 12.30 14.30 13.05
CA ARG A 194 12.10 15.69 12.60
C ARG A 194 12.49 16.75 13.65
N PRO A 195 12.07 16.65 14.93
CA PRO A 195 12.42 17.64 15.95
C PRO A 195 13.93 17.65 16.24
N GLN A 196 14.57 16.48 16.31
CA GLN A 196 16.00 16.38 16.60
C GLN A 196 16.85 17.00 15.48
N ILE A 197 16.48 16.74 14.22
CA ILE A 197 17.10 17.37 13.05
C ILE A 197 16.88 18.88 13.05
N ALA A 198 15.67 19.33 13.39
CA ALA A 198 15.36 20.75 13.48
C ALA A 198 16.17 21.45 14.58
N GLN A 199 16.34 20.79 15.73
CA GLN A 199 17.13 21.28 16.86
C GLN A 199 18.61 21.39 16.48
N ALA A 200 19.21 20.33 15.94
CA ALA A 200 20.60 20.34 15.49
C ALA A 200 20.87 21.47 14.47
N ARG A 201 19.91 21.72 13.56
CA ARG A 201 20.00 22.84 12.61
C ARG A 201 19.88 24.22 13.27
N ALA A 202 19.02 24.36 14.29
CA ALA A 202 18.89 25.59 15.06
C ALA A 202 20.19 25.90 15.82
N ASP A 203 20.82 24.88 16.38
CA ASP A 203 22.10 24.96 17.10
C ASP A 203 23.32 25.11 16.16
N SER A 204 23.08 25.16 14.85
CA SER A 204 24.12 25.17 13.80
C SER A 204 25.05 23.96 13.80
N ASP A 205 24.67 22.87 14.45
CA ASP A 205 25.31 21.55 14.34
C ASP A 205 24.84 20.85 13.06
N LEU A 206 25.41 21.30 11.94
CA LEU A 206 25.07 20.79 10.61
C LEU A 206 25.52 19.35 10.38
N ASP A 207 26.56 18.89 11.09
CA ASP A 207 27.09 17.54 10.96
C ASP A 207 26.16 16.52 11.60
N THR A 208 25.66 16.79 12.82
CA THR A 208 24.63 15.95 13.45
C THR A 208 23.35 15.93 12.62
N ALA A 209 22.90 17.09 12.12
CA ALA A 209 21.72 17.17 11.27
C ALA A 209 21.89 16.32 9.99
N MET A 210 23.05 16.42 9.33
CA MET A 210 23.35 15.65 8.12
C MET A 210 23.41 14.14 8.39
N ARG A 211 24.01 13.72 9.51
CA ARG A 211 24.06 12.30 9.89
C ARG A 211 22.66 11.71 10.06
N LEU A 212 21.81 12.37 10.85
CA LEU A 212 20.42 11.93 11.06
C LEU A 212 19.63 11.90 9.74
N LEU A 213 19.80 12.92 8.89
CA LEU A 213 19.12 12.97 7.60
C LEU A 213 19.55 11.84 6.65
N LYS A 214 20.83 11.45 6.64
CA LYS A 214 21.31 10.29 5.86
C LYS A 214 20.67 8.98 6.33
N GLU A 215 20.50 8.81 7.64
CA GLU A 215 19.78 7.66 8.22
C GLU A 215 18.29 7.68 7.80
N CYS A 216 17.62 8.85 7.88
CA CYS A 216 16.23 9.05 7.42
C CYS A 216 16.05 8.75 5.93
N ILE A 217 16.97 9.19 5.07
CA ILE A 217 16.95 8.89 3.63
C ILE A 217 17.02 7.38 3.39
N GLY A 218 17.95 6.69 4.05
CA GLY A 218 18.08 5.24 3.93
C GLY A 218 16.83 4.49 4.39
N ALA A 219 16.20 4.93 5.48
CA ALA A 219 14.95 4.36 5.98
C ALA A 219 13.76 4.60 5.01
N ALA A 220 13.63 5.83 4.50
CA ALA A 220 12.60 6.19 3.53
C ALA A 220 12.73 5.40 2.21
N GLU A 221 13.96 5.21 1.71
CA GLU A 221 14.23 4.41 0.52
C GLU A 221 13.88 2.92 0.71
N ARG A 222 14.23 2.31 1.85
CA ARG A 222 13.87 0.92 2.14
C ARG A 222 12.36 0.73 2.24
N ARG A 223 11.67 1.62 2.98
CA ARG A 223 10.20 1.62 3.09
C ARG A 223 9.54 1.73 1.72
N ALA A 224 10.01 2.66 0.89
CA ALA A 224 9.47 2.88 -0.46
C ALA A 224 9.74 1.70 -1.41
N ALA A 225 10.90 1.06 -1.31
CA ALA A 225 11.21 -0.14 -2.09
C ALA A 225 10.26 -1.31 -1.80
N ILE A 226 9.85 -1.48 -0.54
CA ILE A 226 8.85 -2.49 -0.13
C ILE A 226 7.45 -2.11 -0.63
N GLN A 227 7.09 -0.82 -0.57
CA GLN A 227 5.78 -0.33 -0.99
C GLN A 227 5.65 -0.17 -2.51
N GLY A 228 6.76 -0.19 -3.25
CA GLY A 228 6.75 0.06 -4.70
C GLY A 228 6.35 1.50 -5.03
N CYS A 229 6.65 2.44 -4.15
CA CYS A 229 6.29 3.84 -4.28
C CYS A 229 7.55 4.73 -4.24
N ARG A 230 7.36 6.04 -4.34
CA ARG A 230 8.42 7.03 -4.23
C ARG A 230 8.86 7.17 -2.77
N PRO A 231 10.17 7.30 -2.48
CA PRO A 231 10.65 7.65 -1.15
C PRO A 231 10.06 8.98 -0.65
N THR A 232 9.78 9.08 0.65
CA THR A 232 9.34 10.34 1.25
C THR A 232 10.34 11.45 0.91
N VAL A 233 9.84 12.58 0.40
CA VAL A 233 10.65 13.70 -0.13
C VAL A 233 11.37 14.49 0.96
N TRP A 234 10.74 14.60 2.14
CA TRP A 234 11.18 15.46 3.24
C TRP A 234 12.66 15.32 3.64
N PRO A 235 13.21 14.14 3.95
CA PRO A 235 14.57 14.04 4.47
C PRO A 235 15.60 14.42 3.40
N THR A 236 15.37 14.07 2.13
CA THR A 236 16.19 14.51 1.00
C THR A 236 16.13 16.03 0.82
N GLU A 237 14.94 16.63 0.92
CA GLU A 237 14.80 18.08 0.84
C GLU A 237 15.52 18.81 1.98
N GLN A 238 15.50 18.29 3.20
CA GLN A 238 16.22 18.89 4.32
C GLN A 238 17.74 18.72 4.18
N ALA A 239 18.21 17.56 3.73
CA ALA A 239 19.64 17.30 3.52
C ALA A 239 20.23 18.21 2.43
N THR A 240 19.51 18.41 1.32
CA THR A 240 19.93 19.36 0.28
C THR A 240 20.01 20.81 0.78
N ILE A 241 19.13 21.22 1.71
CA ILE A 241 19.24 22.53 2.38
C ILE A 241 20.51 22.64 3.24
N VAL A 242 20.85 21.58 3.98
CA VAL A 242 22.07 21.55 4.81
C VAL A 242 23.33 21.60 3.94
N LEU A 243 23.41 20.79 2.88
CA LEU A 243 24.53 20.78 1.92
C LEU A 243 24.72 22.15 1.27
N ARG A 244 23.63 22.80 0.88
CA ARG A 244 23.67 24.15 0.32
C ARG A 244 24.19 25.19 1.32
N LYS A 245 23.84 25.09 2.61
CA LYS A 245 24.38 25.96 3.67
C LYS A 245 25.89 25.74 3.85
N GLN A 246 26.37 24.51 3.66
CA GLN A 246 27.79 24.14 3.67
C GLN A 246 28.54 24.47 2.37
N LYS A 247 27.83 24.96 1.33
CA LYS A 247 28.35 25.16 -0.04
C LYS A 247 28.86 23.88 -0.72
N ASP A 248 28.41 22.71 -0.26
CA ASP A 248 28.71 21.43 -0.90
C ASP A 248 27.71 21.15 -2.03
N HIS A 249 27.89 21.84 -3.16
CA HIS A 249 27.04 21.69 -4.34
C HIS A 249 27.18 20.32 -5.00
N PHE A 250 28.37 19.70 -4.91
CA PHE A 250 28.60 18.37 -5.48
C PHE A 250 27.87 17.29 -4.67
N GLY A 251 27.95 17.34 -3.34
CA GLY A 251 27.14 16.48 -2.48
C GLY A 251 25.64 16.69 -2.68
N GLU A 252 25.19 17.94 -2.90
CA GLU A 252 23.78 18.26 -3.21
C GLU A 252 23.33 17.55 -4.50
N ILE A 253 24.15 17.59 -5.56
CA ILE A 253 23.88 16.91 -6.85
C ILE A 253 23.79 15.39 -6.65
N LEU A 254 24.81 14.77 -6.03
CA LEU A 254 24.83 13.32 -5.82
C LEU A 254 23.62 12.82 -5.03
N LEU A 255 23.20 13.58 -4.02
CA LEU A 255 22.03 13.23 -3.22
C LEU A 255 20.73 13.31 -4.03
N LEU A 256 20.56 14.36 -4.85
CA LEU A 256 19.38 14.54 -5.69
C LEU A 256 19.30 13.45 -6.77
N GLU A 257 20.43 13.12 -7.41
CA GLU A 257 20.51 12.04 -8.40
C GLU A 257 20.21 10.67 -7.77
N ARG A 258 20.72 10.40 -6.57
CA ARG A 258 20.37 9.20 -5.80
C ARG A 258 18.86 9.10 -5.56
N TYR A 259 18.23 10.22 -5.15
CA TYR A 259 16.79 10.24 -4.93
C TYR A 259 16.00 9.95 -6.22
N LEU A 260 16.39 10.56 -7.34
CA LEU A 260 15.76 10.30 -8.65
C LEU A 260 15.90 8.83 -9.08
N ALA A 261 17.05 8.21 -8.81
CA ALA A 261 17.26 6.79 -9.07
C ALA A 261 16.45 5.86 -8.15
N ALA A 262 16.10 6.33 -6.94
CA ALA A 262 15.25 5.61 -6.02
C ALA A 262 13.75 5.76 -6.32
N ASP A 263 13.35 6.89 -6.94
CA ASP A 263 11.99 7.17 -7.37
C ASP A 263 11.56 6.29 -8.55
N PRO A 264 10.47 5.52 -8.44
CA PRO A 264 9.96 4.74 -9.56
C PRO A 264 9.63 5.58 -10.80
N SER A 265 9.22 6.85 -10.69
CA SER A 265 8.99 7.63 -11.91
C SER A 265 10.29 8.04 -12.61
N GLY A 266 11.42 8.01 -11.92
CA GLY A 266 12.70 8.59 -12.36
C GLY A 266 12.72 10.12 -12.37
N ASP A 267 11.57 10.78 -12.19
CA ASP A 267 11.40 12.22 -12.37
C ASP A 267 11.52 13.03 -11.06
N GLY A 268 11.28 12.42 -9.90
CA GLY A 268 11.19 13.16 -8.65
C GLY A 268 10.08 14.20 -8.66
N THR A 269 10.09 15.09 -7.67
CA THR A 269 9.20 16.26 -7.67
C THR A 269 9.81 17.36 -8.56
N GLN A 270 8.96 18.21 -9.15
CA GLN A 270 9.41 19.40 -9.89
C GLN A 270 10.42 20.23 -9.09
N LYS A 271 10.14 20.46 -7.80
CA LYS A 271 10.99 21.23 -6.89
C LYS A 271 12.38 20.62 -6.70
N LEU A 272 12.50 19.28 -6.68
CA LEU A 272 13.80 18.61 -6.59
C LEU A 272 14.57 18.69 -7.91
N ARG A 273 13.90 18.61 -9.06
CA ARG A 273 14.52 18.81 -10.38
C ARG A 273 15.07 20.23 -10.54
N GLU A 274 14.26 21.24 -10.25
CA GLU A 274 14.69 22.64 -10.25
C GLU A 274 15.88 22.87 -9.29
N ARG A 275 15.87 22.19 -8.14
CA ARG A 275 16.96 22.25 -7.18
C ARG A 275 18.24 21.60 -7.72
N LEU A 276 18.12 20.48 -8.43
CA LEU A 276 19.23 19.78 -9.08
C LEU A 276 19.86 20.64 -10.17
N ASP A 277 19.06 21.23 -11.04
CA ASP A 277 19.54 22.13 -12.10
C ASP A 277 20.26 23.35 -11.50
N LYS A 278 19.72 23.92 -10.43
CA LYS A 278 20.37 25.00 -9.68
C LYS A 278 21.68 24.54 -9.04
N ALA A 279 21.73 23.35 -8.45
CA ALA A 279 22.94 22.82 -7.84
C ALA A 279 24.04 22.57 -8.89
N ARG A 280 23.69 22.02 -10.07
CA ARG A 280 24.60 21.85 -11.22
C ARG A 280 25.18 23.19 -11.70
N SER A 281 24.31 24.19 -11.87
CA SER A 281 24.75 25.54 -12.25
C SER A 281 25.73 26.14 -11.23
N LEU A 282 25.46 25.99 -9.93
CA LEU A 282 26.34 26.48 -8.86
C LEU A 282 27.67 25.70 -8.77
N ALA A 283 27.68 24.42 -9.16
CA ALA A 283 28.89 23.60 -9.24
C ALA A 283 29.72 23.86 -10.51
N GLY A 284 29.29 24.78 -11.38
CA GLY A 284 29.95 25.05 -12.66
C GLY A 284 29.74 23.94 -13.72
N GLN A 285 28.82 23.00 -13.48
CA GLN A 285 28.38 22.06 -14.51
C GLN A 285 27.38 22.77 -15.42
N LEU A 286 27.66 22.77 -16.73
CA LEU A 286 26.74 23.35 -17.70
C LEU A 286 25.39 22.59 -17.64
N PRO A 287 24.24 23.29 -17.62
CA PRO A 287 22.94 22.65 -17.71
C PRO A 287 22.92 21.78 -18.99
N GLY A 288 22.79 20.47 -18.84
CA GLY A 288 22.76 19.54 -19.98
C GLY A 288 24.05 18.75 -20.23
N THR A 289 25.17 19.03 -19.55
CA THR A 289 26.29 18.08 -19.49
C THR A 289 25.99 17.02 -18.43
N ALA A 290 24.90 16.27 -18.61
CA ALA A 290 24.78 15.01 -17.90
C ALA A 290 26.01 14.19 -18.29
N SER A 291 26.80 13.79 -17.30
CA SER A 291 27.85 12.82 -17.54
C SER A 291 27.19 11.62 -18.22
N ALA A 292 27.58 11.34 -19.46
CA ALA A 292 27.26 10.09 -20.16
C ALA A 292 28.00 8.90 -19.49
N ALA A 293 28.08 8.91 -18.16
CA ALA A 293 28.43 7.78 -17.34
C ALA A 293 27.29 6.78 -17.47
N THR A 294 27.39 5.98 -18.53
CA THR A 294 26.79 4.66 -18.67
C THR A 294 25.32 4.63 -18.22
N GLN A 295 24.43 5.31 -18.95
CA GLN A 295 23.16 4.64 -19.18
C GLN A 295 23.55 3.29 -19.80
N PRO A 296 23.23 2.13 -19.18
CA PRO A 296 23.50 0.85 -19.81
C PRO A 296 22.80 0.87 -21.16
N ALA A 297 23.58 1.02 -22.23
CA ALA A 297 23.11 0.81 -23.57
C ALA A 297 22.56 -0.61 -23.60
N THR A 298 21.38 -0.78 -24.18
CA THR A 298 20.72 -2.07 -24.44
C THR A 298 20.13 -2.79 -23.22
N GLY A 299 19.03 -2.23 -22.72
CA GLY A 299 17.95 -2.98 -22.11
C GLY A 299 16.70 -2.12 -22.15
N SER A 300 15.61 -2.62 -22.71
CA SER A 300 14.29 -1.98 -22.84
C SER A 300 13.62 -1.68 -21.47
N GLY A 301 14.31 -0.95 -20.59
CA GLY A 301 13.77 -0.44 -19.33
C GLY A 301 12.87 0.75 -19.63
N LEU A 302 11.57 0.49 -19.74
CA LEU A 302 10.52 1.47 -19.94
C LEU A 302 10.38 2.36 -18.70
N VAL A 303 11.21 3.40 -18.59
CA VAL A 303 10.87 4.59 -17.80
C VAL A 303 9.59 5.16 -18.42
N ALA A 304 8.63 5.55 -17.59
CA ALA A 304 7.38 6.15 -18.06
C ALA A 304 7.71 7.40 -18.89
N SER A 305 7.64 7.31 -20.21
CA SER A 305 7.83 8.49 -21.04
C SER A 305 6.68 9.46 -20.76
N GLY A 306 6.96 10.76 -20.63
CA GLY A 306 5.92 11.78 -20.43
C GLY A 306 4.88 11.82 -21.56
N ARG A 307 5.21 11.21 -22.70
CA ARG A 307 4.32 11.00 -23.84
C ARG A 307 4.30 9.53 -24.22
N LEU A 308 3.11 8.96 -24.37
CA LEU A 308 2.88 7.63 -24.90
C LEU A 308 2.52 7.75 -26.37
N ASP A 309 3.34 7.18 -27.25
CA ASP A 309 2.95 7.01 -28.64
C ASP A 309 1.96 5.85 -28.73
N LEU A 310 0.71 6.19 -28.99
CA LEU A 310 -0.35 5.21 -29.22
C LEU A 310 -0.22 4.77 -30.67
N ASP A 311 0.52 3.69 -30.88
CA ASP A 311 0.67 3.09 -32.20
C ASP A 311 -0.73 2.84 -32.78
N ARG A 312 -1.06 3.55 -33.87
CA ARG A 312 -2.44 3.64 -34.40
C ARG A 312 -2.99 2.28 -34.85
N GLY A 313 -2.13 1.27 -34.99
CA GLY A 313 -2.52 -0.09 -35.37
C GLY A 313 -2.73 -1.08 -34.20
N ALA A 314 -2.35 -0.74 -32.97
CA ALA A 314 -2.44 -1.68 -31.86
C ALA A 314 -3.90 -1.84 -31.37
N PRO A 315 -4.37 -3.08 -31.11
CA PRO A 315 -5.74 -3.30 -30.66
C PRO A 315 -5.98 -2.67 -29.28
N MET A 316 -7.02 -1.85 -29.18
CA MET A 316 -7.45 -1.25 -27.92
C MET A 316 -8.47 -2.16 -27.21
N THR A 317 -8.46 -2.19 -25.88
CA THR A 317 -9.48 -2.89 -25.08
C THR A 317 -9.81 -2.08 -23.84
N VAL A 318 -11.11 -1.98 -23.54
CA VAL A 318 -11.59 -1.31 -22.33
C VAL A 318 -11.56 -2.29 -21.16
N LEU A 319 -10.82 -1.93 -20.12
CA LEU A 319 -10.77 -2.57 -18.83
C LEU A 319 -11.81 -1.95 -17.90
N VAL A 320 -12.68 -2.80 -17.34
CA VAL A 320 -13.58 -2.43 -16.26
C VAL A 320 -12.89 -2.80 -14.95
N LEU A 321 -12.70 -1.80 -14.07
CA LEU A 321 -12.17 -2.01 -12.73
C LEU A 321 -13.32 -2.36 -11.78
N ASP A 322 -13.06 -3.28 -10.84
CA ASP A 322 -14.05 -3.70 -9.83
C ASP A 322 -14.29 -2.62 -8.74
N ALA A 323 -13.35 -1.68 -8.59
CA ALA A 323 -13.44 -0.56 -7.65
C ALA A 323 -12.77 0.68 -8.24
N ALA A 324 -13.15 1.86 -7.74
CA ALA A 324 -12.48 3.10 -8.11
C ALA A 324 -11.02 3.07 -7.64
N ALA A 325 -10.11 3.53 -8.51
CA ALA A 325 -8.69 3.64 -8.20
C ALA A 325 -8.24 5.09 -8.33
N GLU A 326 -7.60 5.61 -7.30
CA GLU A 326 -7.05 6.96 -7.34
C GLU A 326 -5.77 7.00 -8.17
N VAL A 327 -5.59 8.10 -8.88
CA VAL A 327 -4.30 8.47 -9.46
C VAL A 327 -3.53 9.26 -8.40
N SER A 328 -2.22 9.18 -8.45
CA SER A 328 -1.30 9.92 -7.60
C SER A 328 -0.36 10.76 -8.47
N TYR A 329 0.18 11.81 -7.87
CA TYR A 329 1.12 12.75 -8.48
C TYR A 329 0.52 13.62 -9.59
N GLU A 330 -0.81 13.77 -9.66
CA GLU A 330 -1.49 14.57 -10.69
C GLU A 330 -1.06 16.04 -10.67
N LYS A 331 -0.69 16.54 -9.49
CA LYS A 331 -0.17 17.90 -9.31
C LYS A 331 1.14 18.16 -10.07
N GLU A 332 1.94 17.12 -10.31
CA GLU A 332 3.20 17.20 -11.03
C GLU A 332 3.00 17.19 -12.55
N HIS A 333 1.80 16.81 -13.01
CA HIS A 333 1.42 16.71 -14.41
C HIS A 333 0.46 17.83 -14.84
N LYS A 334 0.65 19.05 -14.30
CA LYS A 334 -0.22 20.22 -14.55
C LYS A 334 -0.48 20.45 -16.04
N GLU A 335 0.59 20.52 -16.84
CA GLU A 335 0.50 20.83 -18.27
C GLU A 335 -0.22 19.73 -19.05
N ALA A 336 0.05 18.46 -18.75
CA ALA A 336 -0.63 17.32 -19.36
C ALA A 336 -2.14 17.31 -19.07
N ILE A 337 -2.52 17.59 -17.82
CA ILE A 337 -3.92 17.67 -17.41
C ILE A 337 -4.61 18.87 -18.06
N ALA A 338 -3.98 20.04 -18.07
CA ALA A 338 -4.52 21.22 -18.75
C ALA A 338 -4.71 20.96 -20.27
N ALA A 339 -3.76 20.29 -20.91
CA ALA A 339 -3.87 19.87 -22.31
C ALA A 339 -5.03 18.89 -22.54
N ALA A 340 -5.29 17.97 -21.61
CA ALA A 340 -6.43 17.07 -21.69
C ALA A 340 -7.79 17.82 -21.64
N PHE A 341 -7.93 18.80 -20.74
CA PHE A 341 -9.12 19.67 -20.67
C PHE A 341 -9.30 20.50 -21.95
N HIS A 342 -8.22 21.10 -22.44
CA HIS A 342 -8.25 21.87 -23.68
C HIS A 342 -8.67 21.00 -24.88
N ALA A 343 -8.11 19.79 -25.00
CA ALA A 343 -8.42 18.87 -26.09
C ALA A 343 -9.89 18.37 -26.07
N SER A 344 -10.50 18.26 -24.89
CA SER A 344 -11.91 17.86 -24.75
C SER A 344 -12.90 19.02 -24.84
N GLY A 345 -12.42 20.28 -24.87
CA GLY A 345 -13.26 21.47 -24.75
C GLY A 345 -13.86 21.66 -23.34
N ALA A 346 -13.38 20.93 -22.33
CA ALA A 346 -13.86 21.08 -20.96
C ALA A 346 -13.18 22.27 -20.27
N VAL A 347 -13.90 22.97 -19.41
CA VAL A 347 -13.37 24.11 -18.65
C VAL A 347 -12.80 23.61 -17.32
N LEU A 348 -11.65 24.14 -16.90
CA LEU A 348 -11.13 23.90 -15.54
C LEU A 348 -12.17 24.35 -14.51
N GLY A 349 -12.37 23.54 -13.48
CA GLY A 349 -13.44 23.69 -12.49
C GLY A 349 -14.64 22.79 -12.75
N ALA A 350 -14.79 22.25 -13.97
CA ALA A 350 -15.73 21.17 -14.27
C ALA A 350 -15.03 19.79 -14.21
N ALA A 351 -15.81 18.72 -14.12
CA ALA A 351 -15.29 17.37 -14.26
C ALA A 351 -15.11 17.02 -15.73
N LEU A 352 -13.94 16.47 -16.07
CA LEU A 352 -13.67 15.85 -17.36
C LEU A 352 -13.84 14.34 -17.23
N GLU A 353 -14.87 13.79 -17.88
CA GLU A 353 -15.01 12.35 -18.07
C GLU A 353 -14.36 11.92 -19.38
N THR A 354 -13.43 10.99 -19.31
CA THR A 354 -12.60 10.57 -20.45
C THR A 354 -12.16 9.12 -20.30
N THR A 355 -11.31 8.65 -21.21
CA THR A 355 -10.61 7.37 -21.10
C THR A 355 -9.14 7.61 -20.84
N ALA A 356 -8.56 6.83 -19.92
CA ALA A 356 -7.13 6.79 -19.69
C ALA A 356 -6.55 5.48 -20.21
N VAL A 357 -5.37 5.55 -20.82
CA VAL A 357 -4.57 4.37 -21.15
C VAL A 357 -3.68 4.05 -19.96
N LEU A 358 -3.64 2.78 -19.57
CA LEU A 358 -2.82 2.29 -18.48
C LEU A 358 -1.60 1.55 -19.03
N ARG A 359 -0.43 1.82 -18.47
CA ARG A 359 0.81 1.12 -18.84
C ARG A 359 1.62 0.75 -17.60
N GLU A 360 1.90 -0.53 -17.43
CA GLU A 360 2.88 -0.97 -16.44
C GLU A 360 4.29 -0.61 -16.93
N THR A 361 5.08 0.05 -16.09
CA THR A 361 6.42 0.54 -16.44
C THR A 361 7.47 -0.31 -15.75
N ALA A 362 8.03 -1.26 -16.50
CA ALA A 362 8.98 -2.23 -15.97
C ALA A 362 10.28 -1.54 -15.55
N GLN A 363 10.71 -1.79 -14.31
CA GLN A 363 11.97 -1.27 -13.77
C GLN A 363 12.94 -2.41 -13.47
N PRO A 364 14.10 -2.47 -14.16
CA PRO A 364 15.12 -3.47 -13.89
C PRO A 364 15.53 -3.45 -12.40
N GLY A 365 15.50 -4.61 -11.77
CA GLY A 365 15.93 -4.78 -10.37
C GLY A 365 14.96 -4.23 -9.31
N LYS A 366 13.81 -3.67 -9.70
CA LYS A 366 12.78 -3.24 -8.75
C LYS A 366 11.69 -4.31 -8.61
N ARG A 367 11.25 -4.50 -7.36
CA ARG A 367 10.25 -5.49 -6.93
C ARG A 367 8.84 -5.18 -7.48
N PHE A 368 8.54 -3.91 -7.75
CA PHE A 368 7.23 -3.44 -8.20
C PHE A 368 7.35 -2.42 -9.33
N SER A 369 6.54 -2.60 -10.37
CA SER A 369 6.43 -1.66 -11.48
C SER A 369 5.26 -0.69 -11.24
N PRO A 370 5.45 0.62 -11.32
CA PRO A 370 4.33 1.55 -11.24
C PRO A 370 3.45 1.44 -12.49
N VAL A 371 2.16 1.72 -12.32
CA VAL A 371 1.19 1.76 -13.42
C VAL A 371 0.96 3.21 -13.79
N ALA A 372 1.52 3.63 -14.92
CA ALA A 372 1.38 4.96 -15.48
C ALA A 372 0.00 5.14 -16.12
N VAL A 373 -0.57 6.34 -15.95
CA VAL A 373 -1.91 6.71 -16.40
C VAL A 373 -1.78 7.82 -17.45
N TYR A 374 -2.24 7.53 -18.66
CA TYR A 374 -2.13 8.44 -19.81
C TYR A 374 -3.50 8.91 -20.29
N VAL A 375 -3.67 10.20 -20.51
CA VAL A 375 -4.87 10.76 -21.15
C VAL A 375 -4.44 11.54 -22.38
N ASN A 376 -5.04 11.22 -23.52
CA ASN A 376 -4.64 11.75 -24.83
C ASN A 376 -3.13 11.57 -25.12
N GLY A 377 -2.55 10.46 -24.65
CA GLY A 377 -1.12 10.16 -24.79
C GLY A 377 -0.20 10.94 -23.85
N HIS A 378 -0.72 11.78 -22.95
CA HIS A 378 0.08 12.49 -21.95
C HIS A 378 0.01 11.80 -20.60
N LEU A 379 1.15 11.64 -19.93
CA LEU A 379 1.21 11.10 -18.58
C LEU A 379 0.55 12.10 -17.62
N ILE A 380 -0.53 11.69 -16.96
CA ILE A 380 -1.24 12.51 -15.97
C ILE A 380 -0.99 12.07 -14.53
N GLY A 381 -0.31 10.94 -14.32
CA GLY A 381 0.07 10.43 -13.01
C GLY A 381 0.24 8.92 -12.99
N PHE A 382 0.23 8.35 -11.80
CA PHE A 382 0.38 6.90 -11.57
C PHE A 382 -0.77 6.39 -10.73
N VAL A 383 -1.16 5.12 -10.90
CA VAL A 383 -2.13 4.50 -9.99
C VAL A 383 -1.59 4.55 -8.56
N GLY A 384 -2.41 5.04 -7.62
CA GLY A 384 -2.04 5.15 -6.21
C GLY A 384 -1.67 3.80 -5.60
N ALA A 385 -0.73 3.81 -4.64
CA ALA A 385 -0.13 2.59 -4.09
C ALA A 385 -1.16 1.59 -3.54
N LEU A 386 -2.26 2.08 -2.96
CA LEU A 386 -3.35 1.24 -2.44
C LEU A 386 -4.08 0.45 -3.53
N TYR A 387 -4.09 0.94 -4.77
CA TYR A 387 -4.82 0.37 -5.89
C TYR A 387 -3.91 -0.27 -6.95
N ALA A 388 -2.61 0.03 -6.89
CA ALA A 388 -1.63 -0.35 -7.91
C ALA A 388 -1.60 -1.86 -8.15
N ASP A 389 -1.68 -2.67 -7.08
CA ASP A 389 -1.64 -4.14 -7.19
C ASP A 389 -2.90 -4.68 -7.89
N THR A 390 -4.08 -4.18 -7.54
CA THR A 390 -5.36 -4.56 -8.18
C THR A 390 -5.38 -4.18 -9.65
N VAL A 391 -4.92 -2.97 -9.99
CA VAL A 391 -4.88 -2.51 -11.39
C VAL A 391 -3.83 -3.28 -12.20
N ARG A 392 -2.66 -3.54 -11.63
CA ARG A 392 -1.58 -4.31 -12.28
C ARG A 392 -2.02 -5.75 -12.57
N GLU A 393 -2.69 -6.39 -11.62
CA GLU A 393 -3.27 -7.71 -11.81
C GLU A 393 -4.29 -7.70 -12.96
N ALA A 394 -5.13 -6.67 -13.01
CA ALA A 394 -6.09 -6.51 -14.08
C ALA A 394 -5.41 -6.34 -15.46
N LEU A 395 -4.30 -5.60 -15.54
CA LEU A 395 -3.50 -5.41 -16.76
C LEU A 395 -2.78 -6.68 -17.23
N ARG A 396 -2.37 -7.55 -16.31
CA ARG A 396 -1.61 -8.78 -16.61
C ARG A 396 -2.47 -9.96 -17.05
N ARG A 397 -3.78 -9.77 -17.19
CA ARG A 397 -4.67 -10.84 -17.69
C ARG A 397 -4.21 -11.27 -19.10
N PRO A 398 -4.11 -12.58 -19.41
CA PRO A 398 -3.53 -13.04 -20.68
C PRO A 398 -4.15 -12.44 -21.95
N HIS A 399 -5.45 -12.16 -21.92
CA HIS A 399 -6.17 -11.57 -23.06
C HIS A 399 -5.91 -10.05 -23.28
N LEU A 400 -5.09 -9.42 -22.43
CA LEU A 400 -4.70 -8.02 -22.51
C LEU A 400 -3.21 -7.81 -22.81
N ALA A 401 -2.39 -8.87 -22.82
CA ALA A 401 -0.93 -8.76 -22.89
C ALA A 401 -0.40 -7.93 -24.07
N ASP A 402 -1.07 -7.99 -25.22
CA ASP A 402 -0.67 -7.30 -26.46
C ASP A 402 -1.60 -6.13 -26.82
N LYS A 403 -2.41 -5.65 -25.87
CA LYS A 403 -3.45 -4.64 -26.12
C LYS A 403 -3.14 -3.32 -25.43
N ILE A 404 -3.58 -2.23 -26.05
CA ILE A 404 -3.65 -0.93 -25.37
C ILE A 404 -4.86 -0.97 -24.45
N VAL A 405 -4.61 -0.98 -23.14
CA VAL A 405 -5.66 -1.07 -22.14
C VAL A 405 -6.17 0.32 -21.76
N GLN A 406 -7.45 0.57 -22.04
CA GLN A 406 -8.15 1.79 -21.65
C GLN A 406 -9.01 1.56 -20.42
N VAL A 407 -9.16 2.57 -19.58
CA VAL A 407 -10.07 2.56 -18.43
C VAL A 407 -10.86 3.87 -18.41
N ARG A 408 -12.10 3.83 -17.91
CA ARG A 408 -12.84 5.06 -17.61
C ARG A 408 -12.06 5.91 -16.62
N CYS A 409 -11.96 7.20 -16.88
CA CYS A 409 -11.22 8.14 -16.05
C CYS A 409 -12.04 9.42 -15.87
N ARG A 410 -12.15 9.88 -14.63
CA ARG A 410 -12.68 11.20 -14.30
C ARG A 410 -11.55 12.06 -13.77
N ILE A 411 -11.37 13.24 -14.33
CA ILE A 411 -10.39 14.23 -13.88
C ILE A 411 -11.14 15.48 -13.40
N TYR A 412 -10.85 15.92 -12.19
CA TYR A 412 -11.24 17.24 -11.71
C TYR A 412 -9.99 18.09 -11.55
N ALA A 413 -9.93 19.25 -12.18
CA ALA A 413 -8.83 20.19 -12.03
C ALA A 413 -9.34 21.63 -11.95
N ARG A 414 -8.70 22.47 -11.12
CA ARG A 414 -9.00 23.91 -11.04
C ARG A 414 -7.72 24.73 -11.03
N GLU A 415 -7.83 25.95 -11.50
CA GLU A 415 -6.76 26.94 -11.45
C GLU A 415 -6.87 27.79 -10.18
N ASN A 416 -5.74 28.09 -9.55
CA ASN A 416 -5.60 29.01 -8.40
C ASN A 416 -6.36 28.64 -7.10
N PRO A 417 -5.74 27.85 -6.19
CA PRO A 417 -4.49 27.14 -6.38
C PRO A 417 -4.68 25.95 -7.31
N TRP A 418 -3.63 25.60 -8.07
CA TRP A 418 -3.66 24.40 -8.89
C TRP A 418 -3.97 23.17 -8.02
N THR A 419 -5.08 22.52 -8.31
CA THR A 419 -5.40 21.21 -7.74
C THR A 419 -5.97 20.35 -8.84
N ALA A 420 -5.48 19.13 -8.95
CA ALA A 420 -6.00 18.11 -9.83
C ALA A 420 -6.20 16.81 -9.03
N ARG A 421 -7.24 16.05 -9.36
CA ARG A 421 -7.50 14.70 -8.88
C ARG A 421 -8.02 13.88 -10.04
N ALA A 422 -7.46 12.69 -10.25
CA ALA A 422 -7.97 11.75 -11.24
C ALA A 422 -8.38 10.44 -10.58
N THR A 423 -9.48 9.87 -11.07
CA THR A 423 -10.06 8.63 -10.55
C THR A 423 -10.39 7.71 -11.71
N LEU A 424 -9.97 6.45 -11.61
CA LEU A 424 -10.14 5.42 -12.62
C LEU A 424 -11.28 4.48 -12.22
N GLY A 425 -11.99 3.92 -13.20
CA GLY A 425 -13.01 2.90 -12.96
C GLY A 425 -14.39 3.48 -12.59
N PRO A 426 -15.17 2.80 -11.73
CA PRO A 426 -16.52 3.22 -11.34
C PRO A 426 -16.50 4.39 -10.34
N TYR A 427 -16.05 5.57 -10.79
CA TYR A 427 -15.88 6.76 -9.95
C TYR A 427 -17.19 7.27 -9.32
N GLU A 428 -18.35 6.85 -9.82
CA GLU A 428 -19.66 7.14 -9.23
C GLU A 428 -19.83 6.52 -7.84
N SER A 429 -19.06 5.47 -7.52
CA SER A 429 -19.03 4.88 -6.18
C SER A 429 -18.32 5.75 -5.14
N VAL A 430 -17.52 6.72 -5.58
CA VAL A 430 -16.70 7.58 -4.70
C VAL A 430 -16.94 9.08 -4.91
N VAL A 431 -17.65 9.49 -5.96
CA VAL A 431 -17.98 10.88 -6.27
C VAL A 431 -19.49 11.09 -6.24
N THR A 432 -19.97 11.89 -5.29
CA THR A 432 -21.41 12.09 -5.02
C THR A 432 -22.11 13.06 -5.99
N HIS A 433 -21.40 14.02 -6.59
CA HIS A 433 -21.97 14.99 -7.54
C HIS A 433 -21.05 15.29 -8.73
N LEU A 434 -21.64 15.42 -9.92
CA LEU A 434 -20.94 15.58 -11.22
C LEU A 434 -20.09 16.85 -11.30
N GLU A 435 -20.56 17.98 -10.76
CA GLU A 435 -19.97 19.31 -10.95
C GLU A 435 -19.09 19.79 -9.78
N ASP A 436 -19.11 19.12 -8.64
CA ASP A 436 -18.33 19.55 -7.49
C ASP A 436 -16.86 19.13 -7.60
N ALA A 437 -15.99 20.00 -7.10
CA ALA A 437 -14.74 19.52 -6.52
C ALA A 437 -15.11 18.44 -5.51
N GLN A 438 -14.64 17.21 -5.69
CA GLN A 438 -14.98 16.10 -4.80
C GLN A 438 -14.81 16.49 -3.32
N SER A 439 -13.77 17.27 -2.98
CA SER A 439 -13.55 17.80 -1.63
C SER A 439 -14.63 18.77 -1.11
N ALA A 440 -15.32 19.52 -1.97
CA ALA A 440 -16.39 20.43 -1.57
C ALA A 440 -17.73 19.68 -1.39
N ALA A 441 -18.02 18.71 -2.27
CA ALA A 441 -19.16 17.81 -2.10
C ALA A 441 -18.98 16.91 -0.86
N GLU A 442 -17.82 16.26 -0.72
CA GLU A 442 -17.44 15.49 0.46
C GLU A 442 -17.52 16.37 1.72
N GLY A 443 -17.05 17.61 1.65
CA GLY A 443 -17.16 18.57 2.76
C GLY A 443 -18.61 18.82 3.20
N ARG A 444 -19.53 19.07 2.26
CA ARG A 444 -20.94 19.32 2.59
C ARG A 444 -21.67 18.07 3.08
N VAL A 445 -21.42 16.92 2.46
CA VAL A 445 -22.00 15.64 2.90
C VAL A 445 -21.48 15.29 4.30
N GLN A 446 -20.19 15.48 4.55
CA GLN A 446 -19.58 15.28 5.86
C GLN A 446 -20.16 16.26 6.89
N GLU A 447 -20.34 17.53 6.54
CA GLU A 447 -20.95 18.54 7.42
C GLU A 447 -22.39 18.17 7.79
N ALA A 448 -23.20 17.74 6.81
CA ALA A 448 -24.58 17.29 7.05
C ALA A 448 -24.62 16.03 7.94
N MET A 449 -23.76 15.05 7.66
CA MET A 449 -23.64 13.82 8.47
C MET A 449 -23.20 14.14 9.91
N LEU A 450 -22.24 15.04 10.08
CA LEU A 450 -21.77 15.46 11.41
C LEU A 450 -22.86 16.23 12.17
N ALA A 451 -23.63 17.08 11.48
CA ALA A 451 -24.77 17.78 12.07
C ALA A 451 -25.87 16.80 12.52
N GLU A 452 -26.16 15.77 11.73
CA GLU A 452 -27.10 14.72 12.11
C GLU A 452 -26.59 13.91 13.31
N LEU A 453 -25.32 13.48 13.30
CA LEU A 453 -24.70 12.76 14.40
C LEU A 453 -24.73 13.58 15.70
N ARG A 454 -24.48 14.89 15.61
CA ARG A 454 -24.62 15.81 16.76
C ARG A 454 -26.05 15.79 17.31
N LEU A 455 -27.07 15.91 16.45
CA LEU A 455 -28.47 15.86 16.88
C LEU A 455 -28.81 14.51 17.54
N GLN A 456 -28.31 13.41 16.98
CA GLN A 456 -28.49 12.07 17.56
C GLN A 456 -27.87 11.99 18.96
N ARG A 457 -26.63 12.46 19.16
CA ARG A 457 -25.96 12.49 20.47
C ARG A 457 -26.66 13.39 21.48
N GLN A 458 -27.15 14.56 21.04
CA GLN A 458 -27.94 15.46 21.88
C GLN A 458 -29.26 14.79 22.32
N ASN A 459 -29.92 14.08 21.41
CA ASN A 459 -31.18 13.38 21.68
C ASN A 459 -31.00 12.11 22.52
N ALA A 460 -29.82 11.46 22.47
CA ALA A 460 -29.51 10.30 23.30
C ALA A 460 -29.53 10.62 24.81
N GLY A 461 -29.35 11.89 25.17
CA GLY A 461 -29.32 12.33 26.57
C GLY A 461 -28.11 11.79 27.35
N GLY A 462 -28.14 11.95 28.67
CA GLY A 462 -27.13 11.40 29.57
C GLY A 462 -25.70 11.86 29.27
N GLU A 463 -24.76 10.91 29.28
CA GLU A 463 -23.33 11.17 29.10
C GLU A 463 -22.98 11.60 27.67
N GLU A 464 -23.63 11.03 26.66
CA GLU A 464 -23.42 11.40 25.24
C GLU A 464 -23.82 12.86 24.97
N ALA A 465 -24.94 13.32 25.53
CA ALA A 465 -25.36 14.71 25.41
C ALA A 465 -24.41 15.65 26.16
N ARG A 466 -23.84 15.23 27.30
CA ARG A 466 -22.85 15.99 28.07
C ARG A 466 -21.53 16.12 27.31
N ILE A 467 -21.01 15.01 26.77
CA ILE A 467 -19.84 14.99 25.90
C ILE A 467 -20.07 15.90 24.69
N GLN A 468 -21.22 15.77 24.04
CA GLN A 468 -21.54 16.59 22.88
C GLN A 468 -21.61 18.08 23.23
N ALA A 469 -22.09 18.46 24.42
CA ALA A 469 -22.11 19.84 24.89
C ALA A 469 -20.71 20.42 25.10
N GLU A 470 -19.75 19.61 25.57
CA GLU A 470 -18.34 20.03 25.74
C GLU A 470 -17.65 20.33 24.39
N ARG A 471 -18.11 19.70 23.31
CA ARG A 471 -17.61 19.85 21.93
C ARG A 471 -18.18 21.06 21.17
N MET A 472 -19.14 21.78 21.76
CA MET A 472 -19.87 22.85 21.05
C MET A 472 -19.07 24.15 20.97
N VAL A 473 -19.09 24.76 19.78
CA VAL A 473 -18.59 26.10 19.46
C VAL A 473 -19.68 26.82 18.66
N ARG A 474 -20.20 27.93 19.18
CA ARG A 474 -21.27 28.74 18.54
C ARG A 474 -22.44 27.89 18.02
N SER A 475 -22.94 26.98 18.86
CA SER A 475 -24.07 26.07 18.55
C SER A 475 -23.81 25.01 17.47
N ARG A 476 -22.55 24.76 17.08
CA ARG A 476 -22.13 23.66 16.20
C ARG A 476 -21.02 22.83 16.86
N ASP A 477 -20.83 21.57 16.47
CA ASP A 477 -19.65 20.82 16.93
C ASP A 477 -18.38 21.47 16.35
N PHE A 478 -17.28 21.50 17.12
CA PHE A 478 -16.02 22.09 16.65
C PHE A 478 -15.55 21.50 15.31
N VAL A 479 -15.87 20.23 15.01
CA VAL A 479 -15.52 19.59 13.72
C VAL A 479 -16.29 20.14 12.51
N GLU A 480 -17.46 20.74 12.72
CA GLU A 480 -18.26 21.34 11.64
C GLU A 480 -17.62 22.64 11.10
N TRP A 481 -16.74 23.29 11.87
CA TRP A 481 -16.17 24.59 11.49
C TRP A 481 -15.02 24.52 10.49
N VAL A 482 -14.52 23.33 10.13
CA VAL A 482 -13.32 23.16 9.29
C VAL A 482 -13.46 23.88 7.94
N GLU A 483 -14.59 23.70 7.24
CA GLU A 483 -14.80 24.33 5.93
C GLU A 483 -15.04 25.84 6.04
N THR A 484 -15.76 26.31 7.06
CA THR A 484 -15.92 27.75 7.33
C THR A 484 -14.57 28.41 7.60
N ILE A 485 -13.72 27.81 8.43
CA ILE A 485 -12.37 28.32 8.72
C ILE A 485 -11.51 28.35 7.45
N LYS A 486 -11.57 27.29 6.62
CA LYS A 486 -10.89 27.28 5.32
C LYS A 486 -11.38 28.42 4.43
N GLN A 487 -12.69 28.69 4.41
CA GLN A 487 -13.28 29.76 3.62
C GLN A 487 -12.83 31.14 4.09
N LEU A 488 -12.94 31.45 5.39
CA LEU A 488 -12.45 32.70 5.97
C LEU A 488 -10.98 32.97 5.62
N ARG A 489 -10.14 31.94 5.68
CA ARG A 489 -8.72 32.06 5.32
C ARG A 489 -8.47 32.30 3.83
N ARG A 490 -9.31 31.75 2.95
CA ARG A 490 -9.24 32.02 1.50
C ARG A 490 -9.64 33.46 1.18
N GLU A 491 -10.62 34.00 1.89
CA GLU A 491 -11.10 35.37 1.76
C GLU A 491 -10.15 36.41 2.39
N GLY A 492 -9.10 35.95 3.08
CA GLY A 492 -8.16 36.83 3.76
C GLY A 492 -8.62 37.31 5.14
N ASN A 493 -9.79 36.87 5.60
CA ASN A 493 -10.39 37.16 6.92
C ASN A 493 -9.68 36.37 8.04
N ASN A 494 -8.37 36.53 8.16
CA ASN A 494 -7.53 35.78 9.10
C ASN A 494 -7.83 36.12 10.57
N ASP A 495 -8.33 37.31 10.85
CA ASP A 495 -8.68 37.73 12.22
C ASP A 495 -9.90 36.98 12.75
N GLU A 496 -10.96 36.91 11.94
CA GLU A 496 -12.14 36.11 12.27
C GLU A 496 -11.82 34.61 12.31
N ALA A 497 -11.03 34.12 11.36
CA ALA A 497 -10.57 32.74 11.36
C ALA A 497 -9.77 32.40 12.63
N PHE A 498 -8.92 33.32 13.10
CA PHE A 498 -8.12 33.14 14.31
C PHE A 498 -8.99 33.03 15.57
N VAL A 499 -10.01 33.88 15.69
CA VAL A 499 -10.96 33.82 16.83
C VAL A 499 -11.70 32.48 16.83
N LEU A 500 -12.27 32.10 15.69
CA LEU A 500 -13.01 30.84 15.57
C LEU A 500 -12.11 29.61 15.81
N LEU A 501 -10.89 29.61 15.27
CA LEU A 501 -9.90 28.57 15.53
C LEU A 501 -9.56 28.43 17.01
N SER A 502 -9.43 29.55 17.73
CA SER A 502 -9.13 29.54 19.16
C SER A 502 -10.27 28.93 19.98
N GLU A 503 -11.52 29.28 19.66
CA GLU A 503 -12.71 28.65 20.26
C GLU A 503 -12.76 27.13 19.97
N CYS A 504 -12.41 26.71 18.75
CA CYS A 504 -12.32 25.29 18.39
C CYS A 504 -11.21 24.56 19.16
N ILE A 505 -10.05 25.18 19.40
CA ILE A 505 -8.98 24.60 20.23
C ILE A 505 -9.49 24.37 21.66
N ASP A 506 -10.16 25.35 22.25
CA ASP A 506 -10.69 25.21 23.62
C ASP A 506 -11.73 24.08 23.74
N ALA A 507 -12.60 23.89 22.74
CA ALA A 507 -13.53 22.78 22.69
C ALA A 507 -12.84 21.43 22.47
N ALA A 508 -11.87 21.38 21.55
CA ALA A 508 -11.12 20.19 21.20
C ALA A 508 -10.24 19.69 22.37
N GLU A 509 -9.62 20.59 23.13
CA GLU A 509 -8.83 20.25 24.32
C GLU A 509 -9.70 19.73 25.48
N ARG A 510 -10.91 20.29 25.67
CA ARG A 510 -11.88 19.78 26.66
C ARG A 510 -12.31 18.36 26.31
N ASP A 511 -12.67 18.13 25.05
CA ASP A 511 -13.06 16.82 24.53
C ASP A 511 -11.92 15.79 24.67
N ALA A 512 -10.70 16.14 24.25
CA ALA A 512 -9.52 15.29 24.41
C ALA A 512 -9.24 14.94 25.87
N LYS A 513 -9.32 15.92 26.77
CA LYS A 513 -9.12 15.72 28.21
C LYS A 513 -10.17 14.78 28.81
N ALA A 514 -11.44 14.90 28.40
CA ALA A 514 -12.52 14.05 28.89
C ALA A 514 -12.34 12.58 28.47
N HIS A 515 -11.75 12.32 27.30
CA HIS A 515 -11.62 10.98 26.74
C HIS A 515 -10.21 10.38 26.79
N GLY A 516 -9.21 11.14 27.24
CA GLY A 516 -7.82 10.69 27.32
C GLY A 516 -7.15 10.53 25.95
N TYR A 517 -7.67 11.19 24.91
CA TYR A 517 -7.09 11.18 23.57
C TYR A 517 -6.35 12.49 23.28
N GLN A 518 -5.64 12.52 22.17
CA GLN A 518 -4.97 13.73 21.71
C GLN A 518 -5.95 14.71 21.06
N PRO A 519 -5.86 16.02 21.34
CA PRO A 519 -6.65 17.01 20.62
C PRO A 519 -6.28 17.02 19.13
N PRO A 520 -7.26 17.21 18.21
CA PRO A 520 -6.99 17.39 16.79
C PRO A 520 -6.02 18.55 16.52
N TYR A 521 -4.83 18.23 15.99
CA TYR A 521 -3.75 19.21 15.80
C TYR A 521 -4.04 20.30 14.77
N TRP A 522 -4.97 20.04 13.84
CA TRP A 522 -5.24 20.92 12.70
C TRP A 522 -5.57 22.36 13.12
N TYR A 523 -6.38 22.54 14.17
CA TYR A 523 -6.78 23.87 14.64
C TYR A 523 -5.58 24.66 15.17
N THR A 524 -4.77 24.06 16.04
CA THR A 524 -3.54 24.67 16.56
C THR A 524 -2.54 24.96 15.45
N GLU A 525 -2.40 24.06 14.47
CA GLU A 525 -1.53 24.29 13.32
C GLU A 525 -1.97 25.54 12.52
N GLN A 526 -3.28 25.69 12.26
CA GLN A 526 -3.78 26.87 11.54
C GLN A 526 -3.57 28.16 12.34
N VAL A 527 -3.76 28.12 13.66
CA VAL A 527 -3.44 29.25 14.57
C VAL A 527 -1.97 29.62 14.48
N ALA A 528 -1.07 28.65 14.58
CA ALA A 528 0.37 28.85 14.45
C ALA A 528 0.75 29.46 13.08
N ILE A 529 0.07 29.06 11.99
CA ILE A 529 0.26 29.65 10.66
C ILE A 529 -0.18 31.12 10.63
N ILE A 530 -1.33 31.46 11.21
CA ILE A 530 -1.83 32.85 11.23
C ILE A 530 -0.90 33.73 12.05
N LEU A 531 -0.51 33.29 13.25
CA LEU A 531 0.40 34.04 14.14
C LEU A 531 1.75 34.29 13.48
N ARG A 532 2.32 33.28 12.82
CA ARG A 532 3.55 33.44 12.04
C ARG A 532 3.41 34.48 10.92
N LYS A 533 2.28 34.50 10.21
CA LYS A 533 2.03 35.49 9.15
C LYS A 533 1.90 36.92 9.69
N ARG A 534 1.40 37.08 10.91
CA ARG A 534 1.34 38.38 11.62
C ARG A 534 2.69 38.81 12.20
N GLY A 535 3.71 37.95 12.18
CA GLY A 535 4.98 38.19 12.85
C GLY A 535 4.95 37.96 14.37
N ASP A 536 3.83 37.48 14.92
CA ASP A 536 3.69 37.14 16.34
C ASP A 536 4.27 35.76 16.63
N LEU A 537 5.61 35.70 16.69
CA LEU A 537 6.34 34.46 16.97
C LEU A 537 6.12 33.99 18.42
N ALA A 538 5.95 34.91 19.37
CA ALA A 538 5.70 34.58 20.77
C ALA A 538 4.34 33.88 20.92
N GLY A 539 3.30 34.41 20.26
CA GLY A 539 2.00 33.74 20.16
C GLY A 539 2.09 32.38 19.48
N GLU A 540 2.85 32.25 18.38
CA GLU A 540 3.03 30.94 17.71
C GLU A 540 3.64 29.91 18.67
N VAL A 541 4.68 30.29 19.42
CA VAL A 541 5.32 29.44 20.43
C VAL A 541 4.32 29.04 21.52
N ALA A 542 3.58 30.00 22.09
CA ALA A 542 2.60 29.74 23.13
C ALA A 542 1.49 28.78 22.68
N ALA A 543 0.99 28.93 21.46
CA ALA A 543 -0.04 28.04 20.90
C ALA A 543 0.48 26.59 20.71
N LEU A 544 1.72 26.44 20.23
CA LEU A 544 2.34 25.14 20.02
C LEU A 544 2.67 24.44 21.37
N GLU A 545 3.19 25.19 22.34
CA GLU A 545 3.46 24.68 23.69
C GLU A 545 2.18 24.23 24.39
N ARG A 546 1.11 25.04 24.31
CA ARG A 546 -0.21 24.70 24.85
C ARG A 546 -0.70 23.35 24.30
N PHE A 547 -0.63 23.16 22.99
CA PHE A 547 -1.06 21.92 22.36
C PHE A 547 -0.24 20.69 22.77
N LEU A 548 1.09 20.84 22.84
CA LEU A 548 1.96 19.76 23.29
C LEU A 548 1.70 19.40 24.76
N ALA A 549 1.39 20.38 25.61
CA ALA A 549 1.00 20.17 27.01
C ALA A 549 -0.37 19.48 27.14
N ALA A 550 -1.30 19.73 26.22
CA ALA A 550 -2.61 19.08 26.18
C ALA A 550 -2.59 17.66 25.56
N SER A 551 -1.47 17.27 24.93
CA SER A 551 -1.35 15.96 24.29
C SER A 551 -0.90 14.87 25.29
N PRO A 552 -1.47 13.65 25.24
CA PRO A 552 -1.05 12.56 26.10
C PRO A 552 0.44 12.19 25.93
N PRO A 553 1.13 11.80 27.01
CA PRO A 553 2.51 11.32 26.90
C PRO A 553 2.57 10.05 26.05
N GLY A 554 3.60 9.93 25.21
CA GLY A 554 3.82 8.75 24.35
C GLY A 554 3.19 8.84 22.95
N GLN A 555 2.48 9.92 22.61
CA GLN A 555 1.99 10.17 21.25
C GLN A 555 2.84 11.27 20.59
N PRO A 556 3.93 10.90 19.88
CA PRO A 556 4.85 11.88 19.32
C PRO A 556 4.15 12.74 18.26
N GLN A 557 4.37 14.06 18.33
CA GLN A 557 3.87 15.05 17.37
C GLN A 557 5.05 15.72 16.65
N PRO A 558 5.73 15.00 15.75
CA PRO A 558 6.99 15.45 15.17
C PRO A 558 6.86 16.78 14.44
N ASP A 559 5.76 17.01 13.73
CA ASP A 559 5.54 18.23 12.96
C ASP A 559 5.32 19.46 13.86
N MET A 560 4.54 19.30 14.93
CA MET A 560 4.28 20.37 15.90
C MET A 560 5.54 20.70 16.72
N ALA A 561 6.28 19.67 17.14
CA ALA A 561 7.54 19.83 17.87
C ALA A 561 8.64 20.46 16.98
N GLU A 562 8.80 20.01 15.74
CA GLU A 562 9.70 20.63 14.76
C GLU A 562 9.34 22.09 14.54
N ARG A 563 8.05 22.41 14.43
CA ARG A 563 7.58 23.78 14.24
C ARG A 563 7.89 24.67 15.43
N LEU A 564 7.70 24.16 16.65
CA LEU A 564 8.00 24.87 17.91
C LEU A 564 9.49 25.22 17.97
N ILE A 565 10.38 24.27 17.68
CA ILE A 565 11.83 24.51 17.63
C ILE A 565 12.16 25.61 16.62
N LYS A 566 11.60 25.55 15.41
CA LYS A 566 11.80 26.60 14.39
C LYS A 566 11.29 27.96 14.84
N ALA A 567 10.16 28.02 15.54
CA ALA A 567 9.61 29.27 16.05
C ALA A 567 10.51 29.87 17.15
N ARG A 568 10.94 29.06 18.13
CA ARG A 568 11.89 29.48 19.17
C ARG A 568 13.23 29.95 18.60
N ALA A 569 13.78 29.22 17.64
CA ALA A 569 15.03 29.59 16.99
C ALA A 569 14.94 30.94 16.26
N LYS A 570 13.78 31.27 15.67
CA LYS A 570 13.55 32.58 15.06
C LYS A 570 13.47 33.72 16.06
N ILE A 571 12.90 33.49 17.24
CA ILE A 571 12.86 34.50 18.32
C ILE A 571 14.27 34.80 18.82
N ALA A 572 15.13 33.78 18.89
CA ALA A 572 16.51 33.91 19.36
C ALA A 572 17.47 34.56 18.34
N GLN A 573 17.05 34.74 17.08
CA GLN A 573 17.83 35.43 16.05
C GLN A 573 17.46 36.92 16.08
N PRO A 574 18.36 37.80 16.58
CA PRO A 574 18.09 39.24 16.71
C PRO A 574 17.97 39.98 15.37
#